data_AF-A0A348DA61-F1
#
_entry.id   AF-A0A348DA61-F1
#
_cell.length_a   1.000
_cell.length_b   1.000
_cell.length_c   1.000
_cell.angle_alpha   90.00
_cell.angle_beta   90.00
_cell.angle_gamma   90.00
#
_symmetry.space_group_name_H-M   'P 1'
#
loop_
_entity.id
_entity.type
_entity.pdbx_description
1 polymer ?
#
loop_
_entity_poly.entity_id
_entity_poly.type
_entity_poly.pdbx_seq_one_letter_code
_entity_poly.pdbx_strand_id
1 'polypeptide(L)'
;MIQPTPDWSLGLFALCQAAFLLALTPLFTGISRQIRARMHSRQGPGVLQDYRDLQKLLKRQEVAPASSGMMFRVMPWVLLSSMLVVAMTLPLFVRTSPFAGAGDLITLIYLFALFRFFFALSGLDTGSPFSGIGASRELTLGILVEPMLILSLLVLALLAGSTNIGAISTTLAAGWVSPVATLLAMLAYGFACFIEMGKIPFDVAEAEQELQEGPLTEYSGAGLALVKWGIGLKQVVMASLFLALFFPFGNAGSLTVGAMLLSLVITLVKLLVVFVIASVVENSLARGRFLLTHHLTWLGFSLAALSYVLWLTGL
;
A
#
# COMPACT_ATOMS: atom_id res chain seq x y z
N MET A 1 14.07 -16.30 16.86
CA MET A 1 15.30 -15.48 16.97
C MET A 1 14.89 -14.08 17.35
N ILE A 2 15.21 -13.63 18.56
CA ILE A 2 14.89 -12.29 19.05
C ILE A 2 15.84 -11.32 18.34
N GLN A 3 15.30 -10.40 17.53
CA GLN A 3 16.12 -9.36 16.89
C GLN A 3 16.72 -8.45 17.97
N PRO A 4 17.94 -7.92 17.76
CA PRO A 4 18.59 -7.04 18.72
C PRO A 4 17.72 -5.81 19.02
N THR A 5 17.91 -5.26 20.21
CA THR A 5 17.27 -4.03 20.69
C THR A 5 17.37 -2.90 19.66
N PRO A 6 16.42 -1.93 19.65
CA PRO A 6 16.46 -0.83 18.70
C PRO A 6 17.73 0.01 18.91
N ASP A 7 18.75 -0.27 18.11
CA ASP A 7 19.95 0.56 18.02
C ASP A 7 19.57 1.89 17.33
N TRP A 8 20.11 3.00 17.82
CA TRP A 8 19.85 4.34 17.26
C TRP A 8 20.18 4.42 15.75
N SER A 9 21.15 3.63 15.30
CA SER A 9 21.53 3.49 13.90
C SER A 9 20.44 2.84 13.04
N LEU A 10 19.75 1.82 13.56
CA LEU A 10 18.64 1.15 12.87
C LEU A 10 17.41 2.06 12.81
N GLY A 11 17.13 2.80 13.88
CA GLY A 11 16.07 3.82 13.88
C GLY A 11 16.31 4.91 12.85
N LEU A 12 17.54 5.43 12.75
CA LEU A 12 17.92 6.40 11.72
C LEU A 12 17.80 5.81 10.31
N PHE A 13 18.25 4.57 10.12
CA PHE A 13 18.10 3.86 8.85
C PHE A 13 16.62 3.71 8.45
N ALA A 14 15.75 3.35 9.41
CA ALA A 14 14.32 3.23 9.19
C ALA A 14 13.69 4.57 8.73
N LEU A 15 14.07 5.68 9.37
CA LEU A 15 13.64 7.03 8.98
C LEU A 15 14.12 7.38 7.56
N CYS A 16 15.39 7.11 7.25
CA CYS A 16 15.93 7.33 5.91
C CYS A 16 15.20 6.48 4.85
N GLN A 17 14.88 5.22 5.15
CA GLN A 17 14.10 4.35 4.28
C GLN A 17 12.70 4.91 4.04
N ALA A 18 12.00 5.34 5.09
CA ALA A 18 10.65 5.90 4.96
C ALA A 18 10.65 7.20 4.14
N ALA A 19 11.61 8.09 4.39
CA ALA A 19 11.80 9.32 3.61
C ALA A 19 12.13 9.02 2.14
N PHE A 20 12.92 7.97 1.89
CA PHE A 20 13.24 7.52 0.54
C PHE A 20 12.02 6.99 -0.21
N LEU A 21 11.19 6.15 0.42
CA LEU A 21 9.94 5.66 -0.18
C LEU A 21 8.94 6.80 -0.41
N LEU A 22 8.85 7.75 0.51
CA LEU A 22 8.07 8.97 0.35
C LEU A 22 8.55 9.78 -0.86
N ALA A 23 9.87 9.94 -1.02
CA ALA A 23 10.45 10.64 -2.18
C ALA A 23 10.25 9.88 -3.50
N LEU A 24 10.20 8.55 -3.49
CA LEU A 24 9.92 7.71 -4.67
C LEU A 24 8.44 7.71 -5.07
N THR A 25 7.54 8.02 -4.15
CA THR A 25 6.09 7.95 -4.39
C THR A 25 5.64 8.68 -5.66
N PRO A 26 6.01 9.95 -5.89
CA PRO A 26 5.58 10.68 -7.09
C PRO A 26 6.21 10.13 -8.38
N LEU A 27 7.37 9.46 -8.29
CA LEU A 27 7.99 8.81 -9.44
C LEU A 27 7.13 7.64 -9.92
N PHE A 28 6.69 6.78 -9.01
CA PHE A 28 5.90 5.60 -9.36
C PHE A 28 4.50 5.95 -9.87
N THR A 29 3.85 6.95 -9.27
CA THR A 29 2.59 7.48 -9.80
C THR A 29 2.77 8.08 -11.19
N GLY A 30 3.88 8.81 -11.42
CA GLY A 30 4.21 9.40 -12.72
C GLY A 30 4.48 8.34 -13.79
N ILE A 31 5.17 7.24 -13.42
CA ILE A 31 5.39 6.09 -14.29
C ILE A 31 4.05 5.44 -14.67
N SER A 32 3.15 5.20 -13.72
CA SER A 32 1.80 4.68 -14.01
C SER A 32 1.01 5.56 -14.97
N ARG A 33 1.05 6.89 -14.81
CA ARG A 33 0.41 7.85 -15.74
C ARG A 33 0.97 7.73 -17.16
N GLN A 34 2.28 7.56 -17.28
CA GLN A 34 2.95 7.43 -18.57
C GLN A 34 2.65 6.08 -19.24
N ILE A 35 2.61 4.98 -18.49
CA ILE A 35 2.20 3.66 -18.99
C ILE A 35 0.76 3.73 -19.52
N ARG A 36 -0.17 4.27 -18.73
CA ARG A 36 -1.57 4.50 -19.12
C ARG A 36 -1.66 5.28 -20.42
N ALA A 37 -0.92 6.39 -20.55
CA ALA A 37 -0.93 7.20 -21.76
C ALA A 37 -0.44 6.43 -22.99
N ARG A 38 0.67 5.70 -22.86
CA ARG A 38 1.23 4.88 -23.94
C ARG A 38 0.29 3.75 -24.35
N MET A 39 -0.36 3.07 -23.40
CA MET A 39 -1.36 2.03 -23.69
C MET A 39 -2.54 2.58 -24.48
N HIS A 40 -2.94 3.82 -24.22
CA HIS A 40 -4.02 4.51 -24.95
C HIS A 40 -3.52 5.24 -26.22
N SER A 41 -2.29 4.97 -26.68
CA SER A 41 -1.70 5.58 -27.87
C SER A 41 -1.69 7.13 -27.85
N ARG A 42 -1.54 7.72 -26.65
CA ARG A 42 -1.43 9.18 -26.47
C ARG A 42 -0.12 9.56 -25.79
N GLN A 43 0.32 10.80 -26.02
CA GLN A 43 1.47 11.36 -25.32
C GLN A 43 1.07 11.68 -23.87
N GLY A 44 1.67 11.00 -22.90
CA GLY A 44 1.46 11.26 -21.48
C GLY A 44 2.33 12.40 -20.95
N PRO A 45 2.03 12.87 -19.72
CA PRO A 45 2.89 13.82 -19.03
C PRO A 45 4.28 13.21 -18.75
N GLY A 46 5.27 14.06 -18.52
CA GLY A 46 6.60 13.57 -18.11
C GLY A 46 6.55 12.84 -16.76
N VAL A 47 7.46 11.88 -16.55
CA VAL A 47 7.52 11.09 -15.30
C VAL A 47 7.68 11.97 -14.05
N LEU A 48 8.32 13.13 -14.19
CA LEU A 48 8.50 14.09 -13.09
C LEU A 48 7.31 15.03 -12.87
N GLN A 49 6.18 14.84 -13.58
CA GLN A 49 5.03 15.74 -13.48
C GLN A 49 4.43 15.74 -12.08
N ASP A 50 4.31 14.59 -11.43
CA ASP A 50 3.67 14.49 -10.12
C ASP A 50 4.47 15.23 -9.03
N TYR A 51 5.80 15.29 -9.15
CA TYR A 51 6.63 16.16 -8.29
C TYR A 51 6.29 17.63 -8.45
N ARG A 52 6.08 18.09 -9.69
CA ARG A 52 5.72 19.48 -9.98
C ARG A 52 4.30 19.79 -9.52
N ASP A 53 3.38 18.84 -9.67
CA ASP A 53 2.00 18.97 -9.22
C ASP A 53 1.92 19.08 -7.69
N LEU A 54 2.65 18.23 -6.96
CA LEU A 54 2.79 18.34 -5.49
C LEU A 54 3.42 19.67 -5.08
N GLN A 55 4.53 20.07 -5.71
CA GLN A 55 5.18 21.35 -5.40
C GLN A 55 4.26 22.54 -5.68
N LYS A 56 3.46 22.47 -6.74
CA LYS A 56 2.45 23.49 -7.06
C LYS A 56 1.38 23.55 -5.99
N LEU A 57 0.80 22.41 -5.61
CA LEU A 57 -0.28 22.32 -4.63
C LEU A 57 0.15 22.80 -3.24
N LEU A 58 1.37 22.45 -2.80
CA LEU A 58 1.94 22.90 -1.52
C LEU A 58 2.08 24.44 -1.42
N LYS A 59 2.16 25.14 -2.56
CA LYS A 59 2.23 26.61 -2.62
C LYS A 59 0.86 27.28 -2.70
N ARG A 60 -0.21 26.51 -2.86
CA ARG A 60 -1.58 27.03 -3.02
C ARG A 60 -2.26 27.10 -1.66
N GLN A 61 -3.14 28.10 -1.52
CA GLN A 61 -3.96 28.26 -0.34
C GLN A 61 -4.86 27.04 -0.16
N GLU A 62 -4.93 26.56 1.07
CA GLU A 62 -5.89 25.57 1.52
C GLU A 62 -7.22 26.27 1.85
N VAL A 63 -8.28 25.82 1.19
CA VAL A 63 -9.66 26.25 1.40
C VAL A 63 -10.43 25.01 1.85
N ALA A 64 -11.06 25.10 3.02
CA ALA A 64 -11.87 24.05 3.59
C ALA A 64 -13.33 24.51 3.70
N PRO A 65 -14.32 23.60 3.58
CA PRO A 65 -15.73 23.94 3.77
C PRO A 65 -16.00 24.49 5.18
N ALA A 66 -16.95 25.41 5.32
CA ALA A 66 -17.33 25.96 6.63
C ALA A 66 -17.92 24.89 7.58
N SER A 67 -18.51 23.85 7.02
CA SER A 67 -19.03 22.67 7.73
C SER A 67 -17.94 21.70 8.19
N SER A 68 -16.70 21.82 7.68
CA SER A 68 -15.63 20.85 7.96
C SER A 68 -15.11 20.94 9.39
N GLY A 69 -15.08 19.79 10.06
CA GLY A 69 -14.59 19.65 11.42
C GLY A 69 -13.09 19.38 11.51
N MET A 70 -12.70 18.86 12.68
CA MET A 70 -11.31 18.52 12.99
C MET A 70 -10.80 17.30 12.19
N MET A 71 -11.68 16.36 11.86
CA MET A 71 -11.28 15.11 11.20
C MET A 71 -10.80 15.38 9.78
N PHE A 72 -11.46 16.30 9.07
CA PHE A 72 -11.01 16.80 7.78
C PHE A 72 -9.58 17.36 7.82
N ARG A 73 -9.25 18.17 8.83
CA ARG A 73 -7.92 18.83 8.94
C ARG A 73 -6.81 17.87 9.36
N VAL A 74 -7.14 16.87 10.19
CA VAL A 74 -6.16 15.92 10.74
C VAL A 74 -5.87 14.78 9.75
N MET A 75 -6.84 14.42 8.90
CA MET A 75 -6.74 13.27 7.98
C MET A 75 -5.45 13.27 7.14
N PRO A 76 -5.04 14.35 6.44
CA PRO A 76 -3.84 14.31 5.59
C PRO A 76 -2.56 13.92 6.34
N TRP A 77 -2.45 14.37 7.60
CA TRP A 77 -1.32 14.05 8.48
C TRP A 77 -1.37 12.61 8.97
N VAL A 78 -2.56 12.08 9.27
CA VAL A 78 -2.73 10.69 9.69
C VAL A 78 -2.41 9.73 8.55
N LEU A 79 -2.85 10.01 7.32
CA LEU A 79 -2.53 9.16 6.17
C LEU A 79 -1.02 9.07 5.93
N LEU A 80 -0.32 10.20 5.93
CA LEU A 80 1.13 10.22 5.73
C LEU A 80 1.87 9.56 6.88
N SER A 81 1.55 9.92 8.12
CA SER A 81 2.26 9.39 9.29
C SER A 81 2.07 7.89 9.45
N SER A 82 0.84 7.37 9.28
CA SER A 82 0.57 5.93 9.35
C SER A 82 1.38 5.14 8.31
N MET A 83 1.38 5.59 7.04
CA MET A 83 2.13 4.91 5.99
C MET A 83 3.64 5.08 6.12
N LEU A 84 4.14 6.19 6.69
CA LEU A 84 5.54 6.36 7.03
C LEU A 84 5.99 5.38 8.13
N VAL A 85 5.17 5.18 9.17
CA VAL A 85 5.46 4.17 10.21
C VAL A 85 5.51 2.78 9.59
N VAL A 86 4.60 2.43 8.69
CA VAL A 86 4.68 1.15 7.96
C VAL A 86 5.97 1.10 7.12
N ALA A 87 6.29 2.16 6.38
CA ALA A 87 7.50 2.22 5.55
C ALA A 87 8.79 2.01 6.36
N MET A 88 8.84 2.42 7.63
CA MET A 88 9.96 2.19 8.55
C MET A 88 10.15 0.71 8.93
N THR A 89 9.08 -0.09 8.94
CA THR A 89 9.12 -1.47 9.45
C THR A 89 9.47 -2.50 8.38
N LEU A 90 9.33 -2.17 7.09
CA LEU A 90 9.50 -3.12 6.00
C LEU A 90 10.97 -3.58 5.83
N PRO A 91 11.25 -4.89 5.71
CA PRO A 91 12.59 -5.41 5.40
C PRO A 91 12.89 -5.35 3.89
N LEU A 92 13.11 -4.14 3.36
CA LEU A 92 13.26 -3.90 1.90
C LEU A 92 14.71 -3.90 1.41
N PHE A 93 15.60 -3.23 2.13
CA PHE A 93 17.00 -3.08 1.73
C PHE A 93 17.92 -4.01 2.51
N VAL A 94 17.53 -4.32 3.74
CA VAL A 94 18.24 -5.18 4.70
C VAL A 94 17.32 -6.33 5.08
N ARG A 95 17.90 -7.51 5.36
CA ARG A 95 17.13 -8.70 5.76
C ARG A 95 16.36 -8.53 7.07
N THR A 96 16.84 -7.67 7.96
CA THR A 96 16.17 -7.39 9.24
C THR A 96 15.22 -6.21 9.09
N SER A 97 14.12 -6.24 9.84
CA SER A 97 13.23 -5.08 9.94
C SER A 97 14.00 -3.94 10.61
N PRO A 98 14.11 -2.76 9.97
CA PRO A 98 14.80 -1.61 10.57
C PRO A 98 14.14 -1.13 11.87
N PHE A 99 12.84 -1.36 12.01
CA PHE A 99 12.05 -0.96 13.17
C PHE A 99 11.25 -2.14 13.73
N ALA A 100 11.98 -3.14 14.25
CA ALA A 100 11.41 -4.40 14.70
C ALA A 100 10.31 -4.26 15.77
N GLY A 101 10.36 -3.21 16.60
CA GLY A 101 9.37 -2.95 17.66
C GLY A 101 7.94 -2.65 17.16
N ALA A 102 7.78 -2.17 15.92
CA ALA A 102 6.47 -2.05 15.26
C ALA A 102 6.36 -2.91 13.99
N GLY A 103 7.33 -3.81 13.76
CA GLY A 103 7.36 -4.71 12.61
C GLY A 103 6.49 -5.95 12.77
N ASP A 104 5.44 -5.86 13.58
CA ASP A 104 4.46 -6.92 13.79
C ASP A 104 3.30 -6.81 12.80
N LEU A 105 2.82 -7.97 12.35
CA LEU A 105 1.74 -8.09 11.39
C LEU A 105 0.42 -7.49 11.89
N ILE A 106 0.12 -7.62 13.18
CA ILE A 106 -1.08 -7.04 13.79
C ILE A 106 -0.97 -5.52 13.79
N THR A 107 0.21 -4.97 14.13
CA THR A 107 0.46 -3.52 14.07
C THR A 107 0.25 -2.97 12.66
N LEU A 108 0.72 -3.68 11.63
CA LEU A 108 0.48 -3.28 10.24
C LEU A 108 -1.00 -3.22 9.89
N ILE A 109 -1.75 -4.28 10.23
CA ILE A 109 -3.20 -4.33 9.96
C ILE A 109 -3.90 -3.14 10.60
N TYR A 110 -3.59 -2.81 11.86
CA TYR A 110 -4.16 -1.64 12.54
C TYR A 110 -3.73 -0.31 11.93
N LEU A 111 -2.50 -0.19 11.39
CA LEU A 111 -2.06 1.03 10.69
C LEU A 111 -2.82 1.22 9.37
N PHE A 112 -3.10 0.15 8.62
CA PHE A 112 -3.96 0.22 7.43
C PHE A 112 -5.41 0.53 7.78
N ALA A 113 -5.93 -0.06 8.84
CA ALA A 113 -7.27 0.25 9.36
C ALA A 113 -7.38 1.71 9.80
N LEU A 114 -6.35 2.25 10.47
CA LEU A 114 -6.27 3.66 10.88
C LEU A 114 -6.31 4.59 9.68
N PHE A 115 -5.53 4.31 8.63
CA PHE A 115 -5.54 5.06 7.37
C PHE A 115 -6.96 5.12 6.80
N ARG A 116 -7.62 3.97 6.67
CA ARG A 116 -8.99 3.88 6.13
C ARG A 116 -10.01 4.61 6.96
N PHE A 117 -9.95 4.40 8.27
CA PHE A 117 -10.88 5.00 9.22
C PHE A 117 -10.86 6.53 9.10
N PHE A 118 -9.68 7.15 9.12
CA PHE A 118 -9.56 8.60 8.99
C PHE A 118 -9.89 9.09 7.58
N PHE A 119 -9.54 8.34 6.53
CA PHE A 119 -9.92 8.68 5.16
C PHE A 119 -11.46 8.77 5.02
N ALA A 120 -12.18 7.73 5.46
CA ALA A 120 -13.64 7.70 5.42
C ALA A 120 -14.28 8.75 6.34
N LEU A 121 -13.79 8.89 7.57
CA LEU A 121 -14.32 9.86 8.52
C LEU A 121 -14.20 11.29 8.01
N SER A 122 -13.10 11.61 7.32
CA SER A 122 -12.91 12.91 6.71
C SER A 122 -13.93 13.21 5.59
N GLY A 123 -14.35 12.20 4.84
CA GLY A 123 -15.38 12.34 3.82
C GLY A 123 -16.75 12.67 4.43
N LEU A 124 -17.06 12.09 5.61
CA LEU A 124 -18.29 12.38 6.36
C LEU A 124 -18.27 13.76 7.03
N ASP A 125 -17.11 14.22 7.48
CA ASP A 125 -16.92 15.48 8.21
C ASP A 125 -17.12 16.73 7.34
N THR A 126 -17.08 16.60 6.01
CA THR A 126 -17.30 17.73 5.08
C THR A 126 -18.77 18.13 4.96
N GLY A 127 -19.70 17.21 5.22
CA GLY A 127 -21.13 17.40 4.96
C GLY A 127 -21.52 17.37 3.48
N SER A 128 -20.61 16.97 2.59
CA SER A 128 -20.87 16.84 1.15
C SER A 128 -21.49 15.48 0.82
N PRO A 129 -22.58 15.41 0.03
CA PRO A 129 -23.22 14.14 -0.30
C PRO A 129 -22.30 13.22 -1.12
N PHE A 130 -21.47 13.77 -2.00
CA PHE A 130 -20.53 12.98 -2.81
C PHE A 130 -19.42 12.37 -1.96
N SER A 131 -18.83 13.17 -1.05
CA SER A 131 -17.79 12.70 -0.13
C SER A 131 -18.32 11.66 0.85
N GLY A 132 -19.56 11.80 1.33
CA GLY A 132 -20.20 10.82 2.20
C GLY A 132 -20.47 9.48 1.50
N ILE A 133 -20.94 9.49 0.24
CA ILE A 133 -21.13 8.26 -0.54
C ILE A 133 -19.77 7.60 -0.83
N GLY A 134 -18.75 8.38 -1.22
CA GLY A 134 -17.40 7.87 -1.45
C GLY A 134 -16.80 7.22 -0.19
N ALA A 135 -16.98 7.84 0.98
CA ALA A 135 -16.57 7.27 2.26
C ALA A 135 -17.28 5.93 2.58
N SER A 136 -18.59 5.85 2.35
CA SER A 136 -19.36 4.60 2.53
C SER A 136 -18.86 3.48 1.62
N ARG A 137 -18.54 3.80 0.36
CA ARG A 137 -17.98 2.83 -0.60
C ARG A 137 -16.58 2.36 -0.17
N GLU A 138 -15.70 3.25 0.27
CA GLU A 138 -14.37 2.86 0.78
C GLU A 138 -14.46 1.93 1.98
N LEU A 139 -15.32 2.23 2.97
CA LEU A 139 -15.52 1.37 4.14
C LEU A 139 -16.07 0.00 3.74
N THR A 140 -17.02 -0.04 2.80
CA THR A 140 -17.58 -1.30 2.32
C THR A 140 -16.50 -2.17 1.65
N LEU A 141 -15.62 -1.57 0.85
CA LEU A 141 -14.49 -2.30 0.27
C LEU A 141 -13.49 -2.76 1.32
N GLY A 142 -13.18 -1.91 2.30
CA GLY A 142 -12.30 -2.27 3.41
C GLY A 142 -12.78 -3.53 4.13
N ILE A 143 -14.06 -3.58 4.49
CA ILE A 143 -14.67 -4.74 5.15
C ILE A 143 -14.56 -6.02 4.31
N LEU A 144 -14.60 -5.91 2.97
CA LEU A 144 -14.49 -7.06 2.07
C LEU A 144 -13.03 -7.54 1.89
N VAL A 145 -12.07 -6.63 1.98
CA VAL A 145 -10.65 -6.92 1.67
C VAL A 145 -9.87 -7.29 2.93
N GLU A 146 -10.21 -6.73 4.09
CA GLU A 146 -9.52 -6.98 5.36
C GLU A 146 -9.44 -8.46 5.74
N PRO A 147 -10.53 -9.26 5.69
CA PRO A 147 -10.44 -10.69 6.00
C PRO A 147 -9.50 -11.45 5.06
N MET A 148 -9.43 -11.05 3.78
CA MET A 148 -8.53 -11.64 2.79
C MET A 148 -7.07 -11.31 3.11
N LEU A 149 -6.76 -10.06 3.45
CA LEU A 149 -5.44 -9.64 3.90
C LEU A 149 -5.03 -10.37 5.17
N ILE A 150 -5.90 -10.40 6.19
CA ILE A 150 -5.62 -11.02 7.49
C ILE A 150 -5.35 -12.51 7.33
N LEU A 151 -6.20 -13.24 6.57
CA LEU A 151 -6.01 -14.68 6.37
C LEU A 151 -4.74 -15.02 5.61
N SER A 152 -4.44 -14.30 4.51
CA SER A 152 -3.22 -14.54 3.74
C SER A 152 -1.96 -14.25 4.56
N LEU A 153 -1.97 -13.19 5.35
CA LEU A 153 -0.91 -12.82 6.29
C LEU A 153 -0.78 -13.81 7.46
N LEU A 154 -1.90 -14.33 7.98
CA LEU A 154 -1.92 -15.33 9.04
C LEU A 154 -1.23 -16.62 8.60
N VAL A 155 -1.50 -17.10 7.38
CA VAL A 155 -0.81 -18.29 6.84
C VAL A 155 0.70 -18.10 6.81
N LEU A 156 1.18 -16.93 6.39
CA LEU A 156 2.61 -16.63 6.41
C LEU A 156 3.19 -16.60 7.83
N ALA A 157 2.47 -16.00 8.78
CA ALA A 157 2.90 -15.97 10.18
C ALA A 157 2.99 -17.39 10.78
N LEU A 158 2.05 -18.26 10.43
CA LEU A 158 2.02 -19.66 10.86
C LEU A 158 3.15 -20.48 10.23
N LEU A 159 3.43 -20.28 8.93
CA LEU A 159 4.58 -20.89 8.25
C LEU A 159 5.93 -20.45 8.84
N ALA A 160 6.04 -19.19 9.23
CA ALA A 160 7.25 -18.63 9.83
C ALA A 160 7.38 -18.92 11.33
N GLY A 161 6.30 -19.31 12.00
CA GLY A 161 6.22 -19.41 13.47
C GLY A 161 6.41 -18.05 14.17
N SER A 162 6.14 -16.94 13.49
CA SER A 162 6.34 -15.58 14.00
C SER A 162 5.44 -14.59 13.28
N THR A 163 4.95 -13.60 14.00
CA THR A 163 4.19 -12.46 13.47
C THR A 163 5.09 -11.30 13.03
N ASN A 164 6.41 -11.38 13.26
CA ASN A 164 7.36 -10.35 12.84
C ASN A 164 7.64 -10.45 11.33
N ILE A 165 7.46 -9.35 10.60
CA ILE A 165 7.62 -9.29 9.13
C ILE A 165 9.04 -9.64 8.71
N GLY A 166 10.04 -9.20 9.47
CA GLY A 166 11.45 -9.53 9.20
C GLY A 166 11.69 -11.03 9.31
N ALA A 167 11.16 -11.67 10.36
CA ALA A 167 11.25 -13.11 10.52
C ALA A 167 10.54 -13.84 9.36
N ILE A 168 9.31 -13.45 9.02
CA ILE A 168 8.54 -14.04 7.91
C ILE A 168 9.31 -13.92 6.58
N SER A 169 9.86 -12.74 6.30
CA SER A 169 10.66 -12.49 5.09
C SER A 169 11.90 -13.41 5.03
N THR A 170 12.61 -13.56 6.15
CA THR A 170 13.78 -14.45 6.21
C THR A 170 13.43 -15.92 6.07
N THR A 171 12.30 -16.38 6.62
CA THR A 171 11.85 -17.77 6.48
C THR A 171 11.44 -18.06 5.04
N LEU A 172 10.70 -17.16 4.39
CA LEU A 172 10.30 -17.32 2.99
C LEU A 172 11.49 -17.22 2.03
N ALA A 173 12.54 -16.48 2.39
CA ALA A 173 13.78 -16.41 1.62
C ALA A 173 14.59 -17.73 1.65
N ALA A 174 14.46 -18.53 2.71
CA ALA A 174 15.14 -19.82 2.82
C ALA A 174 14.49 -20.92 1.97
N GLY A 175 13.22 -20.73 1.59
CA GLY A 175 12.45 -21.67 0.76
C GLY A 175 11.00 -21.77 1.24
N TRP A 176 10.11 -22.24 0.36
CA TRP A 176 8.70 -22.44 0.71
C TRP A 176 8.52 -23.82 1.35
N VAL A 177 8.10 -23.83 2.62
CA VAL A 177 7.84 -25.07 3.37
C VAL A 177 6.61 -25.80 2.84
N SER A 178 5.49 -25.08 2.62
CA SER A 178 4.33 -25.53 1.86
C SER A 178 4.18 -24.66 0.60
N PRO A 179 4.65 -25.13 -0.56
CA PRO A 179 4.63 -24.34 -1.78
C PRO A 179 3.21 -23.99 -2.24
N VAL A 180 2.25 -24.91 -2.09
CA VAL A 180 0.88 -24.70 -2.57
C VAL A 180 0.14 -23.71 -1.66
N ALA A 181 0.22 -23.88 -0.33
CA ALA A 181 -0.40 -22.91 0.57
C ALA A 181 0.23 -21.52 0.40
N THR A 182 1.56 -21.44 0.27
CA THR A 182 2.27 -20.15 0.07
C THR A 182 1.87 -19.48 -1.25
N LEU A 183 1.73 -20.25 -2.33
CA LEU A 183 1.30 -19.73 -3.63
C LEU A 183 -0.13 -19.16 -3.56
N LEU A 184 -1.06 -19.87 -2.92
CA LEU A 184 -2.43 -19.38 -2.77
C LEU A 184 -2.49 -18.14 -1.86
N ALA A 185 -1.71 -18.09 -0.78
CA ALA A 185 -1.57 -16.89 0.05
C ALA A 185 -1.02 -15.71 -0.77
N MET A 186 -0.04 -15.97 -1.64
CA MET A 186 0.55 -14.96 -2.53
C MET A 186 -0.49 -14.40 -3.51
N LEU A 187 -1.30 -15.26 -4.14
CA LEU A 187 -2.35 -14.83 -5.06
C LEU A 187 -3.44 -14.03 -4.33
N ALA A 188 -3.89 -14.51 -3.17
CA ALA A 188 -4.89 -13.82 -2.37
C ALA A 188 -4.39 -12.46 -1.87
N TYR A 189 -3.18 -12.42 -1.30
CA TYR A 189 -2.57 -11.17 -0.84
C TYR A 189 -2.29 -10.23 -2.01
N GLY A 190 -1.77 -10.73 -3.14
CA GLY A 190 -1.51 -9.92 -4.33
C GLY A 190 -2.78 -9.29 -4.89
N PHE A 191 -3.89 -10.03 -4.87
CA PHE A 191 -5.21 -9.50 -5.24
C PHE A 191 -5.69 -8.45 -4.24
N ALA A 192 -5.57 -8.70 -2.94
CA ALA A 192 -5.90 -7.71 -1.92
C ALA A 192 -5.03 -6.44 -2.04
N CYS A 193 -3.73 -6.59 -2.25
CA CYS A 193 -2.77 -5.51 -2.48
C CYS A 193 -3.20 -4.64 -3.66
N PHE A 194 -3.64 -5.24 -4.77
CA PHE A 194 -4.14 -4.50 -5.93
C PHE A 194 -5.43 -3.70 -5.61
N ILE A 195 -6.33 -4.26 -4.80
CA ILE A 195 -7.52 -3.56 -4.32
C ILE A 195 -7.13 -2.40 -3.40
N GLU A 196 -6.23 -2.63 -2.45
CA GLU A 196 -5.71 -1.62 -1.52
C GLU A 196 -5.04 -0.42 -2.20
N MET A 197 -4.39 -0.68 -3.34
CA MET A 197 -3.79 0.38 -4.16
C MET A 197 -4.84 1.34 -4.75
N GLY A 198 -6.13 1.00 -4.70
CA GLY A 198 -7.21 1.86 -5.21
C GLY A 198 -7.14 2.05 -6.71
N LYS A 199 -6.68 1.02 -7.44
CA LYS A 199 -6.56 1.04 -8.90
C LYS A 199 -7.83 0.50 -9.55
N ILE A 200 -8.13 0.93 -10.77
CA ILE A 200 -9.24 0.37 -11.57
C ILE A 200 -9.03 -1.16 -11.69
N PRO A 201 -10.05 -1.99 -11.41
CA PRO A 201 -11.48 -1.70 -11.30
C PRO A 201 -11.99 -1.35 -9.90
N PHE A 202 -11.13 -1.32 -8.88
CA PHE A 202 -11.48 -1.13 -7.46
C PHE A 202 -11.31 0.31 -6.96
N ASP A 203 -11.17 1.27 -7.87
CA ASP A 203 -11.31 2.70 -7.60
C ASP A 203 -12.80 3.06 -7.48
N VAL A 204 -13.39 2.78 -6.30
CA VAL A 204 -14.83 2.96 -6.07
C VAL A 204 -15.16 4.12 -5.13
N ALA A 205 -14.16 4.60 -4.39
CA ALA A 205 -14.29 5.72 -3.46
C ALA A 205 -13.99 7.08 -4.11
N GLU A 206 -12.91 7.18 -4.89
CA GLU A 206 -12.55 8.38 -5.66
C GLU A 206 -13.47 8.49 -6.88
N ALA A 207 -13.63 7.38 -7.61
CA ALA A 207 -14.68 7.20 -8.60
C ALA A 207 -14.97 8.46 -9.45
N GLU A 208 -13.93 9.09 -10.04
CA GLU A 208 -13.98 10.45 -10.65
C GLU A 208 -15.26 10.75 -11.46
N GLN A 209 -15.68 9.81 -12.31
CA GLN A 209 -16.85 9.96 -13.20
C GLN A 209 -18.22 9.92 -12.49
N GLU A 210 -18.31 9.30 -11.31
CA GLU A 210 -19.56 9.11 -10.56
C GLU A 210 -19.65 10.02 -9.33
N LEU A 211 -18.53 10.24 -8.62
CA LEU A 211 -18.50 10.90 -7.32
C LEU A 211 -17.56 12.12 -7.26
N GLN A 212 -17.05 12.59 -8.40
CA GLN A 212 -16.20 13.79 -8.47
C GLN A 212 -14.97 13.75 -7.54
N GLU A 213 -14.28 12.61 -7.45
CA GLU A 213 -13.15 12.33 -6.53
C GLU A 213 -13.55 12.03 -5.06
N GLY A 214 -14.85 11.95 -4.76
CA GLY A 214 -15.37 11.43 -3.49
C GLY A 214 -14.87 12.20 -2.25
N PRO A 215 -14.16 11.57 -1.29
CA PRO A 215 -13.61 12.30 -0.14
C PRO A 215 -12.55 13.35 -0.50
N LEU A 216 -11.96 13.29 -1.70
CA LEU A 216 -10.92 14.22 -2.15
C LEU A 216 -11.49 15.54 -2.66
N THR A 217 -12.76 15.58 -3.05
CA THR A 217 -13.41 16.72 -3.72
C THR A 217 -13.27 18.03 -2.96
N GLU A 218 -13.37 17.97 -1.64
CA GLU A 218 -13.39 19.13 -0.76
C GLU A 218 -11.97 19.60 -0.35
N TYR A 219 -10.93 18.81 -0.67
CA TYR A 219 -9.54 19.18 -0.36
C TYR A 219 -8.94 20.09 -1.43
N SER A 220 -8.21 21.11 -0.98
CA SER A 220 -7.51 22.04 -1.85
C SER A 220 -6.13 22.40 -1.31
N GLY A 221 -5.30 23.02 -2.16
CA GLY A 221 -3.99 23.52 -1.77
C GLY A 221 -3.06 22.47 -1.16
N ALA A 222 -2.41 22.83 -0.05
CA ALA A 222 -1.46 21.97 0.65
C ALA A 222 -2.11 20.71 1.22
N GLY A 223 -3.33 20.79 1.74
CA GLY A 223 -4.08 19.62 2.24
C GLY A 223 -4.25 18.55 1.15
N LEU A 224 -4.68 18.95 -0.06
CA LEU A 224 -4.78 18.04 -1.20
C LEU A 224 -3.44 17.43 -1.61
N ALA A 225 -2.34 18.20 -1.52
CA ALA A 225 -1.01 17.69 -1.80
C ALA A 225 -0.62 16.56 -0.84
N LEU A 226 -0.85 16.75 0.45
CA LEU A 226 -0.55 15.75 1.48
C LEU A 226 -1.39 14.49 1.31
N VAL A 227 -2.68 14.63 0.96
CA VAL A 227 -3.55 13.48 0.72
C VAL A 227 -3.11 12.70 -0.52
N LYS A 228 -2.82 13.37 -1.64
CA LYS A 228 -2.30 12.71 -2.86
C LYS A 228 -0.98 12.00 -2.59
N TRP A 229 -0.10 12.63 -1.81
CA TRP A 229 1.17 12.01 -1.41
C TRP A 229 0.96 10.80 -0.50
N GLY A 230 0.03 10.87 0.46
CA GLY A 230 -0.32 9.78 1.36
C GLY A 230 -0.95 8.58 0.65
N ILE A 231 -1.88 8.82 -0.28
CA ILE A 231 -2.48 7.75 -1.11
C ILE A 231 -1.43 7.09 -1.99
N GLY A 232 -0.56 7.89 -2.63
CA GLY A 232 0.57 7.35 -3.39
C GLY A 232 1.52 6.54 -2.51
N LEU A 233 1.80 7.01 -1.29
CA LEU A 233 2.68 6.30 -0.36
C LEU A 233 2.05 4.98 0.07
N LYS A 234 0.73 4.93 0.31
CA LYS A 234 -0.01 3.69 0.55
C LYS A 234 0.20 2.70 -0.60
N GLN A 235 0.13 3.15 -1.86
CA GLN A 235 0.36 2.29 -3.02
C GLN A 235 1.78 1.70 -3.04
N VAL A 236 2.80 2.55 -2.81
CA VAL A 236 4.20 2.10 -2.77
C VAL A 236 4.44 1.16 -1.60
N VAL A 237 3.91 1.47 -0.42
CA VAL A 237 4.03 0.66 0.80
C VAL A 237 3.37 -0.70 0.62
N MET A 238 2.17 -0.76 0.03
CA MET A 238 1.49 -2.01 -0.30
C MET A 238 2.31 -2.90 -1.22
N ALA A 239 2.79 -2.34 -2.33
CA ALA A 239 3.64 -3.06 -3.27
C ALA A 239 4.96 -3.51 -2.62
N SER A 240 5.52 -2.67 -1.76
CA SER A 240 6.76 -2.96 -1.03
C SER A 240 6.57 -4.09 -0.01
N LEU A 241 5.44 -4.10 0.72
CA LEU A 241 5.10 -5.17 1.66
C LEU A 241 4.87 -6.50 0.94
N PHE A 242 4.17 -6.49 -0.20
CA PHE A 242 4.02 -7.68 -1.04
C PHE A 242 5.37 -8.27 -1.45
N LEU A 243 6.28 -7.42 -1.94
CA LEU A 243 7.63 -7.83 -2.34
C LEU A 243 8.48 -8.33 -1.17
N ALA A 244 8.39 -7.65 -0.02
CA ALA A 244 9.13 -8.02 1.19
C ALA A 244 8.73 -9.40 1.72
N LEU A 245 7.45 -9.78 1.58
CA LEU A 245 6.93 -11.05 2.05
C LEU A 245 7.16 -12.18 1.04
N PHE A 246 6.71 -12.02 -0.21
CA PHE A 246 6.67 -13.12 -1.19
C PHE A 246 7.88 -13.19 -2.11
N PHE A 247 8.62 -12.09 -2.27
CA PHE A 247 9.81 -12.03 -3.11
C PHE A 247 11.05 -11.50 -2.34
N PRO A 248 11.42 -12.08 -1.19
CA PRO A 248 12.45 -11.54 -0.27
C PRO A 248 13.92 -11.69 -0.74
N PHE A 249 14.16 -11.92 -2.03
CA PHE A 249 15.51 -12.08 -2.59
C PHE A 249 16.24 -10.74 -2.78
N GLY A 250 17.57 -10.74 -2.86
CA GLY A 250 18.33 -9.52 -3.16
C GLY A 250 18.47 -8.50 -2.00
N ASN A 251 17.98 -8.84 -0.81
CA ASN A 251 18.22 -8.04 0.40
C ASN A 251 19.70 -8.10 0.81
N ALA A 252 20.26 -6.97 1.23
CA ALA A 252 21.66 -6.89 1.62
C ALA A 252 21.93 -7.75 2.86
N GLY A 253 22.92 -8.63 2.77
CA GLY A 253 23.40 -9.46 3.88
C GLY A 253 24.39 -8.78 4.81
N SER A 254 25.05 -7.74 4.32
CA SER A 254 26.01 -6.93 5.04
C SER A 254 25.76 -5.45 4.72
N LEU A 255 26.08 -4.56 5.65
CA LEU A 255 25.95 -3.11 5.47
C LEU A 255 27.10 -2.50 4.64
N THR A 256 27.62 -3.26 3.68
CA THR A 256 28.64 -2.76 2.76
C THR A 256 27.97 -1.90 1.69
N VAL A 257 28.64 -0.82 1.26
CA VAL A 257 28.11 0.13 0.28
C VAL A 257 27.69 -0.60 -1.02
N GLY A 258 28.51 -1.54 -1.49
CA GLY A 258 28.20 -2.33 -2.68
C GLY A 258 26.95 -3.20 -2.53
N ALA A 259 26.78 -3.88 -1.39
CA ALA A 259 25.59 -4.70 -1.13
C ALA A 259 24.32 -3.85 -0.99
N MET A 260 24.41 -2.67 -0.38
CA MET A 260 23.29 -1.75 -0.24
C MET A 260 22.87 -1.12 -1.56
N LEU A 261 23.83 -0.76 -2.43
CA LEU A 261 23.51 -0.27 -3.78
C LEU A 261 22.85 -1.36 -4.63
N LEU A 262 23.35 -2.60 -4.54
CA LEU A 262 22.74 -3.71 -5.24
C LEU A 262 21.32 -3.98 -4.74
N SER A 263 21.10 -4.00 -3.42
CA SER A 263 19.75 -4.21 -2.86
C SER A 263 18.80 -3.08 -3.24
N LEU A 264 19.28 -1.83 -3.25
CA LEU A 264 18.52 -0.68 -3.72
C LEU A 264 18.05 -0.86 -5.17
N VAL A 265 18.97 -1.19 -6.09
CA VAL A 265 18.64 -1.38 -7.51
C VAL A 265 17.66 -2.53 -7.70
N ILE A 266 17.89 -3.67 -7.03
CA ILE A 266 17.00 -4.83 -7.12
C ILE A 266 15.60 -4.47 -6.61
N THR A 267 15.49 -3.78 -5.47
CA THR A 267 14.20 -3.37 -4.90
C THR A 267 13.48 -2.38 -5.81
N LEU A 268 14.19 -1.42 -6.42
CA LEU A 268 13.60 -0.49 -7.40
C LEU A 268 13.07 -1.21 -8.64
N VAL A 269 13.83 -2.18 -9.17
CA VAL A 269 13.40 -2.97 -10.33
C VAL A 269 12.17 -3.81 -9.98
N LYS A 270 12.13 -4.46 -8.82
CA LYS A 270 10.96 -5.23 -8.40
C LYS A 270 9.72 -4.34 -8.23
N LEU A 271 9.89 -3.19 -7.58
CA LEU A 271 8.82 -2.23 -7.39
C LEU A 271 8.30 -1.73 -8.75
N LEU A 272 9.20 -1.44 -9.69
CA LEU A 272 8.84 -1.10 -11.07
C LEU A 272 8.04 -2.20 -11.75
N VAL A 273 8.44 -3.47 -11.63
CA VAL A 273 7.70 -4.61 -12.20
C VAL A 273 6.28 -4.68 -11.63
N VAL A 274 6.11 -4.56 -10.30
CA VAL A 274 4.78 -4.57 -9.67
C VAL A 274 3.92 -3.42 -10.19
N PHE A 275 4.47 -2.20 -10.26
CA PHE A 275 3.75 -1.04 -10.79
C PHE A 275 3.41 -1.16 -12.28
N VAL A 276 4.28 -1.77 -13.09
CA VAL A 276 4.00 -2.05 -14.50
C VAL A 276 2.85 -3.05 -14.62
N ILE A 277 2.90 -4.17 -13.89
CA ILE A 277 1.82 -5.17 -13.89
C ILE A 277 0.51 -4.51 -13.44
N ALA A 278 0.52 -3.79 -12.32
CA ALA A 278 -0.65 -3.10 -11.81
C ALA A 278 -1.22 -2.08 -12.82
N SER A 279 -0.35 -1.32 -13.49
CA SER A 279 -0.77 -0.33 -14.50
C SER A 279 -1.32 -1.01 -15.76
N VAL A 280 -0.79 -2.15 -16.18
CA VAL A 280 -1.31 -2.92 -17.32
C VAL A 280 -2.70 -3.46 -17.00
N VAL A 281 -2.88 -4.05 -15.81
CA VAL A 281 -4.18 -4.55 -15.34
C VAL A 281 -5.19 -3.40 -15.24
N GLU A 282 -4.80 -2.28 -14.62
CA GLU A 282 -5.63 -1.07 -14.47
C GLU A 282 -6.18 -0.54 -15.80
N ASN A 283 -5.38 -0.61 -16.88
CA ASN A 283 -5.77 -0.08 -18.19
C ASN A 283 -6.33 -1.14 -19.15
N SER A 284 -6.33 -2.40 -18.73
CA SER A 284 -6.94 -3.51 -19.48
C SER A 284 -8.34 -3.86 -18.97
N LEU A 285 -8.69 -3.41 -17.76
CA LEU A 285 -9.98 -3.65 -17.13
C LEU A 285 -10.86 -2.39 -17.17
N ALA A 286 -12.16 -2.59 -17.37
CA ALA A 286 -13.16 -1.55 -17.17
C ALA A 286 -13.47 -1.41 -15.68
N ARG A 287 -13.94 -0.22 -15.27
CA ARG A 287 -14.34 0.02 -13.87
C ARG A 287 -15.40 -0.98 -13.42
N GLY A 288 -15.20 -1.54 -12.22
CA GLY A 288 -16.13 -2.47 -11.62
C GLY A 288 -17.37 -1.75 -11.10
N ARG A 289 -18.54 -2.35 -11.29
CA ARG A 289 -19.76 -1.84 -10.64
C ARG A 289 -19.65 -2.09 -9.14
N PHE A 290 -19.78 -1.04 -8.33
CA PHE A 290 -19.70 -1.13 -6.86
C PHE A 290 -20.54 -2.30 -6.30
N LEU A 291 -21.77 -2.45 -6.78
CA LEU A 291 -22.70 -3.50 -6.34
C LEU A 291 -22.20 -4.92 -6.60
N LEU A 292 -21.30 -5.14 -7.56
CA LEU A 292 -20.74 -6.45 -7.91
C LEU A 292 -19.36 -6.69 -7.30
N THR A 293 -18.78 -5.71 -6.61
CA THR A 293 -17.40 -5.82 -6.10
C THR A 293 -17.24 -6.98 -5.14
N HIS A 294 -18.26 -7.26 -4.33
CA HIS A 294 -18.27 -8.38 -3.40
C HIS A 294 -18.06 -9.74 -4.10
N HIS A 295 -18.63 -9.96 -5.29
CA HIS A 295 -18.43 -11.21 -6.03
C HIS A 295 -16.96 -11.43 -6.41
N LEU A 296 -16.23 -10.36 -6.73
CA LEU A 296 -14.80 -10.43 -7.04
C LEU A 296 -13.96 -10.65 -5.78
N THR A 297 -14.28 -9.97 -4.69
CA THR A 297 -13.55 -10.13 -3.42
C THR A 297 -13.73 -11.52 -2.82
N TRP A 298 -14.88 -12.17 -3.04
CA TRP A 298 -15.11 -13.56 -2.61
C TRP A 298 -14.11 -14.55 -3.22
N LEU A 299 -13.64 -14.33 -4.46
CA LEU A 299 -12.61 -15.16 -5.08
C LEU A 299 -11.27 -15.03 -4.36
N GLY A 300 -10.86 -13.81 -4.01
CA GLY A 300 -9.64 -13.60 -3.24
C GLY A 300 -9.74 -14.19 -1.83
N PHE A 301 -10.91 -14.04 -1.20
CA PHE A 301 -11.17 -14.61 0.13
C PHE A 301 -11.14 -16.15 0.09
N SER A 302 -11.72 -16.78 -0.92
CA SER A 302 -11.70 -18.24 -1.05
C SER A 302 -10.28 -18.78 -1.28
N LEU A 303 -9.44 -18.06 -2.03
CA LEU A 303 -8.02 -18.39 -2.17
C LEU A 303 -7.28 -18.30 -0.82
N ALA A 304 -7.54 -17.26 -0.02
CA ALA A 304 -6.94 -17.11 1.30
C ALA A 304 -7.41 -18.21 2.27
N ALA A 305 -8.69 -18.54 2.26
CA ALA A 305 -9.25 -19.62 3.07
C ALA A 305 -8.70 -20.99 2.66
N LEU A 306 -8.59 -21.25 1.35
CA LEU A 306 -8.00 -22.49 0.83
C LEU A 306 -6.53 -22.62 1.21
N SER A 307 -5.76 -21.52 1.12
CA SER A 307 -4.38 -21.47 1.59
C SER A 307 -4.26 -21.89 3.06
N TYR A 308 -5.13 -21.38 3.93
CA TYR A 308 -5.15 -21.74 5.35
C TYR A 308 -5.49 -23.22 5.58
N VAL A 309 -6.47 -23.76 4.85
CA VAL A 309 -6.81 -25.19 4.94
C VAL A 309 -5.66 -26.07 4.46
N LEU A 310 -5.00 -25.73 3.36
CA LEU A 310 -3.85 -26.51 2.88
C LEU A 310 -2.71 -26.54 3.88
N TRP A 311 -2.40 -25.39 4.48
CA TRP A 311 -1.44 -25.30 5.58
C TRP A 311 -1.80 -26.24 6.74
N LEU A 312 -3.07 -26.27 7.18
CA LEU A 312 -3.53 -27.18 8.23
C LEU A 312 -3.38 -28.66 7.84
N THR A 313 -3.60 -28.99 6.57
CA THR A 313 -3.46 -30.37 6.08
C THR A 313 -2.01 -30.79 5.82
N GLY A 314 -1.06 -29.87 5.89
CA GLY A 314 0.36 -30.12 5.60
C GLY A 314 0.68 -30.29 4.12
N LEU A 315 -0.16 -29.75 3.23
CA LEU A 315 0.03 -29.69 1.76
C LEU A 315 0.49 -28.29 1.34
#